data_AF-A0A383F5H4-F1
#
_entry.id   AF-A0A383F5H4-F1
#
_cell.length_a   1.000
_cell.length_b   1.000
_cell.length_c   1.000
_cell.angle_alpha   90.00
_cell.angle_beta   90.00
_cell.angle_gamma   90.00
#
_symmetry.space_group_name_H-M   'P 1'
#
loop_
_entity.id
_entity.type
_entity.pdbx_description
1 polymer ?
#
loop_
_entity_poly.entity_id
_entity_poly.type
_entity_poly.pdbx_seq_one_letter_code
_entity_poly.pdbx_strand_id
1 'polypeptide(L)'
;MRDDATFTVDDPRFSTAQVVGRSMLSVDGEEHNRHRSAFSEPFRAGAVRKDLGPWLRDEARRIVGSFAEDGAAELRGALAAPLAVSTVLRTLGLDSADPDEVLCWYRTIGAAIEGVNAGETVEDGAVAAVAGLRARIDESVAQGCGPLADAAGLLDADAVFANAAVIMFGAIETSEGTTASTLLHLLSSPGQLAEVLADRSLVADAVEEALRIEPAASLIDRYATRDV
;
A
#
# COMPACT_ATOMS: atom_id res chain seq x y z
N MET A 1 15.19 -7.82 -7.54
CA MET A 1 15.21 -8.12 -8.99
C MET A 1 16.42 -9.02 -9.28
N ARG A 2 16.52 -9.67 -10.45
CA ARG A 2 17.70 -10.51 -10.77
C ARG A 2 18.86 -9.73 -11.40
N ASP A 3 18.62 -8.54 -11.95
CA ASP A 3 19.61 -7.70 -12.66
C ASP A 3 19.29 -6.19 -12.46
N ASP A 4 19.44 -5.72 -11.24
CA ASP A 4 19.32 -4.30 -10.85
C ASP A 4 20.48 -3.44 -11.40
N ALA A 5 21.62 -4.06 -11.71
CA ALA A 5 22.75 -3.37 -12.34
C ALA A 5 22.41 -2.88 -13.77
N THR A 6 21.64 -3.65 -14.54
CA THR A 6 21.21 -3.26 -15.89
C THR A 6 19.91 -2.47 -15.87
N PHE A 7 18.98 -2.80 -14.95
CA PHE A 7 17.66 -2.18 -14.83
C PHE A 7 17.47 -1.56 -13.44
N THR A 8 17.89 -0.30 -13.31
CA THR A 8 17.87 0.45 -12.04
C THR A 8 16.50 1.07 -11.76
N VAL A 9 16.21 1.29 -10.48
CA VAL A 9 15.16 2.23 -10.01
C VAL A 9 15.74 3.52 -9.44
N ASP A 10 17.04 3.54 -9.10
CA ASP A 10 17.77 4.72 -8.67
C ASP A 10 18.08 5.62 -9.88
N ASP A 11 17.06 6.34 -10.35
CA ASP A 11 17.13 7.26 -11.49
C ASP A 11 16.33 8.53 -11.16
N PRO A 12 16.84 9.73 -11.50
CA PRO A 12 16.14 11.00 -11.23
C PRO A 12 14.77 11.10 -11.91
N ARG A 13 14.48 10.28 -12.93
CA ARG A 13 13.18 10.25 -13.61
C ARG A 13 12.12 9.46 -12.83
N PHE A 14 12.49 8.67 -11.82
CA PHE A 14 11.54 7.86 -11.05
C PHE A 14 10.48 8.76 -10.37
N SER A 15 9.26 8.75 -10.89
CA SER A 15 8.21 9.75 -10.58
C SER A 15 7.83 9.78 -9.11
N THR A 16 7.70 8.62 -8.47
CA THR A 16 7.43 8.54 -7.03
C THR A 16 8.49 9.27 -6.22
N ALA A 17 9.78 9.15 -6.58
CA ALA A 17 10.87 9.82 -5.85
C ALA A 17 10.87 11.34 -6.07
N GLN A 18 10.39 11.81 -7.23
CA GLN A 18 10.24 13.24 -7.50
C GLN A 18 9.14 13.88 -6.62
N VAL A 19 8.13 13.10 -6.21
CA VAL A 19 7.00 13.61 -5.41
C VAL A 19 7.20 13.41 -3.90
N VAL A 20 7.57 12.19 -3.47
CA VAL A 20 7.63 11.84 -2.03
C VAL A 20 9.06 11.67 -1.50
N GLY A 21 10.07 11.81 -2.35
CA GLY A 21 11.48 11.65 -1.98
C GLY A 21 12.00 10.22 -2.09
N ARG A 22 13.29 10.04 -1.76
CA ARG A 22 14.01 8.77 -1.92
C ARG A 22 13.51 7.72 -0.92
N SER A 23 13.06 6.58 -1.42
CA SER A 23 12.48 5.47 -0.64
C SER A 23 13.02 4.11 -1.10
N MET A 24 12.62 3.02 -0.44
CA MET A 24 12.96 1.67 -0.88
C MET A 24 12.50 1.33 -2.31
N LEU A 25 11.58 2.08 -2.91
CA LEU A 25 11.18 1.85 -4.31
C LEU A 25 12.08 2.55 -5.33
N SER A 26 12.94 3.46 -4.90
CA SER A 26 13.74 4.34 -5.77
C SER A 26 15.24 4.25 -5.52
N VAL A 27 15.68 3.21 -4.82
CA VAL A 27 17.09 2.94 -4.56
C VAL A 27 17.36 1.45 -4.77
N ASP A 28 18.61 1.10 -5.05
CA ASP A 28 19.05 -0.28 -5.29
C ASP A 28 20.07 -0.76 -4.23
N GLY A 29 20.45 -2.04 -4.31
CA GLY A 29 21.55 -2.62 -3.52
C GLY A 29 21.44 -2.49 -2.00
N GLU A 30 22.52 -2.04 -1.35
CA GLU A 30 22.59 -1.89 0.11
C GLU A 30 21.68 -0.78 0.65
N GLU A 31 21.51 0.31 -0.11
CA GLU A 31 20.62 1.40 0.29
C GLU A 31 19.17 0.90 0.33
N HIS A 32 18.74 0.17 -0.72
CA HIS A 32 17.45 -0.52 -0.72
C HIS A 32 17.26 -1.39 0.53
N ASN A 33 18.26 -2.21 0.85
CA ASN A 33 18.19 -3.10 2.02
C ASN A 33 18.06 -2.33 3.33
N ARG A 34 18.77 -1.21 3.48
CA ARG A 34 18.66 -0.34 4.65
C ARG A 34 17.23 0.20 4.80
N HIS A 35 16.69 0.83 3.76
CA HIS A 35 15.32 1.35 3.76
C HIS A 35 14.29 0.26 4.04
N ARG A 36 14.37 -0.88 3.33
CA ARG A 36 13.44 -1.99 3.48
C ARG A 36 13.50 -2.62 4.87
N SER A 37 14.70 -2.83 5.42
CA SER A 37 14.87 -3.50 6.71
C SER A 37 14.21 -2.75 7.86
N ALA A 38 14.22 -1.40 7.82
CA ALA A 38 13.65 -0.54 8.84
C ALA A 38 12.15 -0.75 9.04
N PHE A 39 11.44 -1.18 8.00
CA PHE A 39 9.99 -1.43 8.03
C PHE A 39 9.64 -2.92 8.02
N SER A 40 10.59 -3.83 7.87
CA SER A 40 10.29 -5.22 7.50
C SER A 40 9.70 -6.11 8.61
N GLU A 41 9.83 -5.74 9.90
CA GLU A 41 9.38 -6.58 11.03
C GLU A 41 7.89 -6.88 11.03
N PRO A 42 6.98 -5.87 10.94
CA PRO A 42 5.54 -6.12 10.94
C PRO A 42 5.07 -6.95 9.74
N PHE A 43 5.79 -6.88 8.61
CA PHE A 43 5.44 -7.59 7.37
C PHE A 43 6.00 -9.02 7.28
N ARG A 44 6.73 -9.50 8.30
CA ARG A 44 7.16 -10.91 8.32
C ARG A 44 5.95 -11.83 8.45
N ALA A 45 5.96 -12.95 7.73
CA ALA A 45 4.83 -13.87 7.69
C ALA A 45 4.38 -14.39 9.08
N GLY A 46 5.31 -14.51 10.03
CA GLY A 46 5.00 -14.85 11.42
C GLY A 46 4.20 -13.74 12.13
N ALA A 47 4.67 -12.49 12.04
CA ALA A 47 4.02 -11.32 12.62
C ALA A 47 2.64 -11.07 11.97
N VAL A 48 2.57 -11.13 10.63
CA VAL A 48 1.31 -10.98 9.90
C VAL A 48 0.28 -12.01 10.35
N ARG A 49 0.63 -13.31 10.42
CA ARG A 49 -0.32 -14.36 10.83
C ARG A 49 -0.75 -14.25 12.28
N LYS A 50 0.16 -13.86 13.17
CA LYS A 50 -0.07 -13.85 14.61
C LYS A 50 -0.81 -12.58 15.06
N ASP A 51 -0.39 -11.43 14.55
CA ASP A 51 -0.77 -10.14 15.11
C ASP A 51 -1.76 -9.41 14.19
N LEU A 52 -1.52 -9.42 12.86
CA LEU A 52 -2.38 -8.71 11.90
C LEU A 52 -3.61 -9.53 11.47
N GLY A 53 -3.44 -10.84 11.26
CA GLY A 53 -4.47 -11.73 10.73
C GLY A 53 -5.76 -11.81 11.55
N PRO A 54 -5.70 -11.99 12.89
CA PRO A 54 -6.89 -11.96 13.73
C PRO A 54 -7.61 -10.61 13.67
N TRP A 55 -6.86 -9.51 13.74
CA TRP A 55 -7.43 -8.16 13.68
C TRP A 55 -8.09 -7.87 12.31
N LEU A 56 -7.43 -8.23 11.20
CA LEU A 56 -7.97 -8.09 9.84
C LEU A 56 -9.32 -8.80 9.70
N ARG A 57 -9.42 -10.01 10.26
CA ARG A 57 -10.67 -10.78 10.22
C ARG A 57 -11.79 -10.07 10.98
N ASP A 58 -11.48 -9.52 12.14
CA ASP A 58 -12.47 -8.82 12.96
C ASP A 58 -12.86 -7.47 12.33
N GLU A 59 -11.91 -6.76 11.73
CA GLU A 59 -12.18 -5.52 10.99
C GLU A 59 -13.03 -5.78 9.75
N ALA A 60 -12.72 -6.82 8.96
CA ALA A 60 -13.55 -7.21 7.83
C ALA A 60 -14.98 -7.59 8.26
N ARG A 61 -15.14 -8.30 9.38
CA ARG A 61 -16.46 -8.62 9.94
C ARG A 61 -17.21 -7.38 10.40
N ARG A 62 -16.52 -6.44 11.06
CA ARG A 62 -17.11 -5.17 11.51
C ARG A 62 -17.63 -4.36 10.32
N ILE A 63 -16.82 -4.25 9.27
CA ILE A 63 -17.18 -3.55 8.03
C ILE A 63 -18.36 -4.23 7.34
N VAL A 64 -18.30 -5.56 7.14
CA VAL A 64 -19.45 -6.30 6.57
C VAL A 64 -20.71 -6.12 7.43
N GLY A 65 -20.58 -6.15 8.75
CA GLY A 65 -21.69 -5.96 9.68
C GLY A 65 -22.37 -4.59 9.57
N SER A 66 -21.69 -3.55 9.06
CA SER A 66 -22.29 -2.22 8.93
C SER A 66 -23.23 -2.08 7.73
N PHE A 67 -23.21 -3.00 6.77
CA PHE A 67 -24.06 -2.99 5.58
C PHE A 67 -24.78 -4.32 5.32
N ALA A 68 -24.58 -5.34 6.16
CA ALA A 68 -25.14 -6.68 5.94
C ALA A 68 -26.68 -6.69 5.89
N GLU A 69 -27.34 -5.80 6.63
CA GLU A 69 -28.81 -5.70 6.68
C GLU A 69 -29.42 -4.93 5.50
N ASP A 70 -28.60 -4.23 4.70
CA ASP A 70 -29.06 -3.38 3.60
C ASP A 70 -29.51 -4.18 2.37
N GLY A 71 -29.18 -5.47 2.31
CA GLY A 71 -29.52 -6.39 1.22
C GLY A 71 -28.75 -6.16 -0.08
N ALA A 72 -28.01 -5.05 -0.22
CA ALA A 72 -27.12 -4.75 -1.33
C ALA A 72 -26.01 -3.78 -0.89
N ALA A 73 -24.83 -3.89 -1.52
CA ALA A 73 -23.71 -2.97 -1.30
C ALA A 73 -22.79 -2.92 -2.53
N GLU A 74 -22.12 -1.78 -2.74
CA GLU A 74 -20.99 -1.66 -3.66
C GLU A 74 -19.73 -2.08 -2.89
N LEU A 75 -19.23 -3.30 -3.14
CA LEU A 75 -18.23 -3.95 -2.28
C LEU A 75 -16.84 -3.31 -2.34
N ARG A 76 -16.51 -2.55 -3.39
CA ARG A 76 -15.23 -1.84 -3.48
C ARG A 76 -15.18 -0.73 -2.44
N GLY A 77 -16.17 0.15 -2.44
CA GLY A 77 -16.29 1.27 -1.49
C GLY A 77 -16.77 0.85 -0.10
N ALA A 78 -17.64 -0.16 0.01
CA ALA A 78 -18.20 -0.58 1.29
C ALA A 78 -17.28 -1.53 2.07
N LEU A 79 -16.39 -2.28 1.41
CA LEU A 79 -15.53 -3.28 2.06
C LEU A 79 -14.05 -3.14 1.69
N ALA A 80 -13.71 -3.22 0.42
CA ALA A 80 -12.32 -3.35 -0.02
C ALA A 80 -11.47 -2.13 0.36
N ALA A 81 -11.95 -0.92 0.05
CA ALA A 81 -11.26 0.32 0.34
C ALA A 81 -11.14 0.57 1.86
N PRO A 82 -12.23 0.52 2.67
CA PRO A 82 -12.11 0.70 4.12
C PRO A 82 -11.17 -0.30 4.77
N LEU A 83 -11.21 -1.58 4.35
CA LEU A 83 -10.32 -2.60 4.91
C LEU A 83 -8.84 -2.33 4.58
N ALA A 84 -8.52 -1.97 3.34
CA ALA A 84 -7.15 -1.64 2.94
C ALA A 84 -6.60 -0.44 3.72
N VAL A 85 -7.42 0.61 3.87
CA VAL A 85 -7.06 1.83 4.59
C VAL A 85 -6.85 1.56 6.08
N SER A 86 -7.82 0.93 6.76
CA SER A 86 -7.66 0.57 8.18
C SER A 86 -6.41 -0.27 8.40
N THR A 87 -6.10 -1.18 7.47
CA THR A 87 -4.93 -2.06 7.57
C THR A 87 -3.62 -1.29 7.52
N VAL A 88 -3.46 -0.38 6.56
CA VAL A 88 -2.18 0.35 6.44
C VAL A 88 -2.00 1.36 7.56
N LEU A 89 -3.07 2.05 7.98
CA LEU A 89 -3.02 2.99 9.11
C LEU A 89 -2.57 2.26 10.37
N ARG A 90 -3.18 1.11 10.68
CA ARG A 90 -2.76 0.27 11.80
C ARG A 90 -1.32 -0.21 11.67
N THR A 91 -0.93 -0.67 10.47
CA THR A 91 0.41 -1.21 10.24
C THR A 91 1.50 -0.16 10.39
N LEU A 92 1.17 1.12 10.15
CA LEU A 92 2.08 2.25 10.36
C LEU A 92 1.96 2.87 11.77
N GLY A 93 1.02 2.42 12.61
CA GLY A 93 0.77 3.02 13.93
C GLY A 93 0.08 4.39 13.84
N LEU A 94 -0.69 4.62 12.79
CA LEU A 94 -1.48 5.83 12.53
C LEU A 94 -2.96 5.66 12.92
N ASP A 95 -3.28 4.77 13.87
CA ASP A 95 -4.66 4.47 14.28
C ASP A 95 -5.43 5.69 14.83
N SER A 96 -4.73 6.72 15.31
CA SER A 96 -5.32 7.98 15.78
C SER A 96 -5.58 9.01 14.68
N ALA A 97 -5.12 8.75 13.45
CA ALA A 97 -5.32 9.68 12.35
C ALA A 97 -6.75 9.60 11.80
N ASP A 98 -7.25 10.73 11.30
CA ASP A 98 -8.50 10.74 10.54
C ASP A 98 -8.25 10.03 9.19
N PRO A 99 -8.88 8.88 8.92
CA PRO A 99 -8.65 8.14 7.69
C PRO A 99 -8.98 8.96 6.44
N ASP A 100 -10.02 9.81 6.49
CA ASP A 100 -10.44 10.61 5.34
C ASP A 100 -9.42 11.69 5.00
N GLU A 101 -8.79 12.28 6.03
CA GLU A 101 -7.72 13.26 5.87
C GLU A 101 -6.47 12.64 5.24
N VAL A 102 -6.03 11.49 5.76
CA VAL A 102 -4.88 10.76 5.20
C VAL A 102 -5.14 10.32 3.77
N LEU A 103 -6.35 9.83 3.49
CA LEU A 103 -6.76 9.45 2.14
C LEU A 103 -6.82 10.63 1.18
N CYS A 104 -7.22 11.81 1.65
CA CYS A 104 -7.25 13.03 0.83
C CYS A 104 -5.83 13.41 0.36
N TRP A 105 -4.86 13.42 1.29
CA TRP A 105 -3.46 13.65 0.93
C TRP A 105 -2.93 12.56 0.02
N TYR A 106 -3.19 11.30 0.36
CA TYR A 106 -2.81 10.14 -0.43
C TYR A 106 -3.25 10.26 -1.91
N ARG A 107 -4.53 10.53 -2.15
CA ARG A 107 -5.09 10.66 -3.51
C ARG A 107 -4.46 11.83 -4.26
N THR A 108 -4.25 12.96 -3.58
CA THR A 108 -3.63 14.14 -4.17
C THR A 108 -2.17 13.87 -4.58
N ILE A 109 -1.43 13.16 -3.73
CA ILE A 109 -0.04 12.77 -4.01
C ILE A 109 0.00 11.72 -5.14
N GLY A 110 -0.92 10.74 -5.14
CA GLY A 110 -1.04 9.74 -6.20
C GLY A 110 -1.27 10.39 -7.57
N ALA A 111 -2.22 11.32 -7.65
CA ALA A 111 -2.48 12.10 -8.87
C ALA A 111 -1.25 12.90 -9.34
N ALA A 112 -0.44 13.44 -8.41
CA ALA A 112 0.80 14.12 -8.76
C ALA A 112 1.86 13.17 -9.33
N ILE A 113 1.96 11.94 -8.82
CA ILE A 113 2.86 10.92 -9.38
C ILE A 113 2.44 10.55 -10.81
N GLU A 114 1.14 10.38 -11.05
CA GLU A 114 0.58 10.15 -12.39
C GLU A 114 0.87 11.32 -13.33
N GLY A 115 0.69 12.56 -12.87
CA GLY A 115 1.01 13.77 -13.63
C GLY A 115 2.50 13.82 -14.02
N VAL A 116 3.41 13.51 -13.11
CA VAL A 116 4.86 13.44 -13.42
C VAL A 116 5.15 12.38 -14.48
N ASN A 117 4.49 11.21 -14.43
CA ASN A 117 4.60 10.19 -15.48
C ASN A 117 4.08 10.69 -16.83
N ALA A 118 3.09 11.59 -16.84
CA ALA A 118 2.58 12.25 -18.04
C ALA A 118 3.43 13.45 -18.50
N GLY A 119 4.51 13.80 -17.78
CA GLY A 119 5.39 14.93 -18.09
C GLY A 119 4.94 16.27 -17.51
N GLU A 120 4.02 16.26 -16.56
CA GLU A 120 3.54 17.45 -15.86
C GLU A 120 4.46 17.81 -14.67
N THR A 121 4.36 19.05 -14.20
CA THR A 121 5.07 19.52 -13.00
C THR A 121 4.25 19.29 -11.75
N VAL A 122 4.90 19.02 -10.62
CA VAL A 122 4.22 18.91 -9.32
C VAL A 122 3.60 20.25 -8.92
N GLU A 123 2.28 20.27 -8.73
CA GLU A 123 1.52 21.47 -8.37
C GLU A 123 1.57 21.78 -6.87
N ASP A 124 1.27 23.04 -6.50
CA ASP A 124 1.26 23.50 -5.10
C ASP A 124 0.34 22.66 -4.19
N GLY A 125 -0.77 22.15 -4.74
CA GLY A 125 -1.69 21.27 -4.00
C GLY A 125 -1.04 19.96 -3.58
N ALA A 126 -0.21 19.36 -4.45
CA ALA A 126 0.55 18.16 -4.13
C ALA A 126 1.63 18.44 -3.09
N VAL A 127 2.32 19.57 -3.20
CA VAL A 127 3.30 20.01 -2.18
C VAL A 127 2.64 20.16 -0.81
N ALA A 128 1.45 20.77 -0.76
CA ALA A 128 0.69 20.91 0.48
C ALA A 128 0.23 19.55 1.04
N ALA A 129 -0.18 18.62 0.17
CA ALA A 129 -0.57 17.27 0.58
C ALA A 129 0.60 16.47 1.14
N VAL A 130 1.77 16.53 0.50
CA VAL A 130 3.04 15.96 0.99
C VAL A 130 3.36 16.53 2.37
N ALA A 131 3.27 17.85 2.55
CA ALA A 131 3.55 18.50 3.82
C ALA A 131 2.55 18.08 4.93
N GLY A 132 1.26 17.95 4.60
CA GLY A 132 0.23 17.49 5.54
C GLY A 132 0.45 16.06 6.01
N LEU A 133 0.68 15.14 5.07
CA LEU A 133 0.98 13.75 5.38
C LEU A 133 2.26 13.61 6.20
N ARG A 134 3.29 14.39 5.83
CA ARG A 134 4.55 14.45 6.57
C ARG A 134 4.35 14.90 8.01
N ALA A 135 3.61 15.98 8.24
CA ALA A 135 3.35 16.47 9.59
C ALA A 135 2.69 15.38 10.46
N ARG A 136 1.77 14.59 9.89
CA ARG A 136 1.14 13.48 10.61
C ARG A 136 2.11 12.34 10.92
N ILE A 137 2.99 11.98 9.99
CA ILE A 137 4.03 10.98 10.22
C ILE A 137 5.01 11.47 11.30
N ASP A 138 5.47 12.71 11.21
CA ASP A 138 6.40 13.31 12.16
C ASP A 138 5.79 13.39 13.58
N GLU A 139 4.49 13.68 13.70
CA GLU A 139 3.75 13.60 14.96
C GLU A 139 3.74 12.19 15.54
N SER A 140 3.47 11.17 14.72
CA SER A 140 3.50 9.77 15.14
C SER A 140 4.90 9.33 15.59
N VAL A 141 5.95 9.74 14.86
CA VAL A 141 7.35 9.51 15.26
C VAL A 141 7.64 10.17 16.61
N ALA A 142 7.16 11.40 16.83
CA ALA A 142 7.39 12.15 18.07
C ALA A 142 6.70 11.52 19.30
N GLN A 143 5.64 10.72 19.10
CA GLN A 143 5.03 9.92 20.18
C GLN A 143 5.97 8.80 20.68
N GLY A 144 7.00 8.44 19.90
CA GLY A 144 8.12 7.62 20.35
C GLY A 144 7.82 6.12 20.46
N CYS A 145 6.72 5.65 19.88
CA CYS A 145 6.38 4.23 19.85
C CYS A 145 5.78 3.82 18.50
N GLY A 146 5.94 2.53 18.17
CA GLY A 146 5.39 1.94 16.96
C GLY A 146 6.32 1.99 15.74
N PRO A 147 5.86 1.47 14.60
CA PRO A 147 6.72 1.17 13.45
C PRO A 147 7.44 2.39 12.86
N LEU A 148 6.80 3.57 12.87
CA LEU A 148 7.41 4.81 12.39
C LEU A 148 8.53 5.29 13.32
N ALA A 149 8.35 5.21 14.64
CA ALA A 149 9.39 5.55 15.60
C ALA A 149 10.57 4.58 15.56
N ASP A 150 10.30 3.28 15.40
CA ASP A 150 11.34 2.25 15.22
C ASP A 150 12.18 2.52 13.96
N ALA A 151 11.53 2.87 12.84
CA ALA A 151 12.19 3.22 11.59
C ALA A 151 13.05 4.50 11.72
N ALA A 152 12.59 5.49 12.49
CA ALA A 152 13.33 6.73 12.76
C ALA A 152 14.63 6.50 13.57
N GLY A 153 14.78 5.35 14.24
CA GLY A 153 16.05 4.94 14.83
C GLY A 153 17.10 4.44 13.83
N LEU A 154 16.69 4.17 12.59
CA LEU A 154 17.52 3.56 11.54
C LEU A 154 17.67 4.43 10.29
N LEU A 155 16.74 5.35 10.08
CA LEU A 155 16.63 6.21 8.91
C LEU A 155 16.49 7.68 9.35
N ASP A 156 16.93 8.61 8.49
CA ASP A 156 16.61 10.02 8.66
C ASP A 156 15.11 10.29 8.41
N ALA A 157 14.63 11.48 8.81
CA ALA A 157 13.22 11.83 8.72
C ALA A 157 12.68 11.78 7.27
N ASP A 158 13.50 12.21 6.30
CA ASP A 158 13.15 12.20 4.87
C ASP A 158 12.91 10.79 4.36
N ALA A 159 13.81 9.87 4.70
CA ALA A 159 13.68 8.46 4.43
C ALA A 159 12.48 7.83 5.17
N VAL A 160 12.22 8.17 6.44
CA VAL A 160 11.04 7.64 7.17
C VAL A 160 9.75 8.05 6.47
N PHE A 161 9.60 9.34 6.17
CA PHE A 161 8.45 9.86 5.46
C PHE A 161 8.26 9.19 4.09
N ALA A 162 9.31 9.18 3.26
CA ALA A 162 9.23 8.64 1.91
C ALA A 162 8.87 7.15 1.92
N ASN A 163 9.40 6.37 2.87
CA ASN A 163 9.08 4.95 2.99
C ASN A 163 7.66 4.71 3.51
N ALA A 164 7.19 5.48 4.48
CA ALA A 164 5.81 5.40 4.95
C ALA A 164 4.81 5.76 3.83
N ALA A 165 5.10 6.80 3.05
CA ALA A 165 4.32 7.20 1.89
C ALA A 165 4.23 6.07 0.85
N VAL A 166 5.35 5.47 0.43
CA VAL A 166 5.31 4.36 -0.55
C VAL A 166 4.68 3.08 -0.01
N ILE A 167 4.73 2.83 1.30
CA ILE A 167 3.96 1.73 1.91
C ILE A 167 2.46 1.99 1.75
N MET A 168 1.99 3.22 1.96
CA MET A 168 0.58 3.60 1.72
C MET A 168 0.19 3.42 0.23
N PHE A 169 1.01 3.89 -0.72
CA PHE A 169 0.79 3.66 -2.16
C PHE A 169 0.75 2.19 -2.53
N GLY A 170 1.72 1.41 -2.05
CA GLY A 170 1.81 0.00 -2.34
C GLY A 170 0.75 -0.86 -1.64
N ALA A 171 0.06 -0.36 -0.63
CA ALA A 171 -0.87 -1.15 0.20
C ALA A 171 -2.36 -0.81 0.02
N ILE A 172 -2.72 0.44 -0.29
CA ILE A 172 -4.13 0.86 -0.33
C ILE A 172 -4.79 0.38 -1.63
N GLU A 173 -4.48 1.01 -2.76
CA GLU A 173 -5.15 0.75 -4.03
C GLU A 173 -4.93 -0.67 -4.55
N THR A 174 -3.74 -1.24 -4.32
CA THR A 174 -3.41 -2.61 -4.74
C THR A 174 -4.22 -3.66 -3.98
N SER A 175 -4.36 -3.52 -2.66
CA SER A 175 -5.13 -4.45 -1.82
C SER A 175 -6.63 -4.26 -2.04
N GLU A 176 -7.08 -3.01 -2.19
CA GLU A 176 -8.45 -2.68 -2.57
C GLU A 176 -8.81 -3.34 -3.91
N GLY A 177 -8.01 -3.08 -4.95
CA GLY A 177 -8.21 -3.59 -6.30
C GLY A 177 -8.20 -5.12 -6.34
N THR A 178 -7.23 -5.76 -5.68
CA THR A 178 -7.15 -7.23 -5.61
C THR A 178 -8.35 -7.83 -4.86
N THR A 179 -8.79 -7.19 -3.77
CA THR A 179 -9.98 -7.66 -3.03
C THR A 179 -11.24 -7.52 -3.89
N ALA A 180 -11.41 -6.38 -4.55
CA ALA A 180 -12.54 -6.12 -5.42
C ALA A 180 -12.57 -7.08 -6.62
N SER A 181 -11.44 -7.30 -7.30
CA SER A 181 -11.34 -8.22 -8.44
C SER A 181 -11.60 -9.67 -8.02
N THR A 182 -11.01 -10.12 -6.90
CA THR A 182 -11.28 -11.47 -6.36
C THR A 182 -12.77 -11.69 -6.11
N LEU A 183 -13.44 -10.73 -5.48
CA LEU A 183 -14.88 -10.79 -5.24
C LEU A 183 -15.67 -10.77 -6.55
N LEU A 184 -15.33 -9.90 -7.49
CA LEU A 184 -15.97 -9.82 -8.80
C LEU A 184 -15.90 -11.15 -9.54
N HIS A 185 -14.72 -11.76 -9.62
CA HIS A 185 -14.52 -13.03 -10.33
C HIS A 185 -15.29 -14.19 -9.70
N LEU A 186 -15.28 -14.30 -8.37
CA LEU A 186 -16.04 -15.32 -7.65
C LEU A 186 -17.55 -15.11 -7.82
N LEU A 187 -18.05 -13.90 -7.59
CA LEU A 187 -19.48 -13.59 -7.68
C LEU A 187 -20.02 -13.72 -9.12
N SER A 188 -19.16 -13.53 -10.12
CA SER A 188 -19.51 -13.73 -11.54
C SER A 188 -19.37 -15.18 -12.00
N SER A 189 -18.83 -16.07 -11.16
CA SER A 189 -18.55 -17.47 -11.48
C SER A 189 -19.16 -18.43 -10.45
N PRO A 190 -20.48 -18.69 -10.49
CA PRO A 190 -21.18 -19.41 -9.42
C PRO A 190 -20.63 -20.80 -9.09
N GLY A 191 -20.07 -21.51 -10.08
CA GLY A 191 -19.42 -22.81 -9.86
C GLY A 191 -18.17 -22.70 -8.99
N GLN A 192 -17.28 -21.76 -9.30
CA GLN A 192 -16.07 -21.50 -8.50
C GLN A 192 -16.42 -20.95 -7.11
N LEU A 193 -17.43 -20.08 -7.01
CA LEU A 193 -17.93 -19.62 -5.72
C LEU A 193 -18.44 -20.79 -4.86
N ALA A 194 -19.20 -21.72 -5.45
CA ALA A 194 -19.68 -22.90 -4.73
C ALA A 194 -18.54 -23.78 -4.22
N GLU A 195 -17.48 -23.97 -5.01
CA GLU A 195 -16.28 -24.71 -4.59
C GLU A 195 -15.58 -24.01 -3.41
N VAL A 196 -15.34 -22.70 -3.50
CA VAL A 196 -14.70 -21.93 -2.42
C VAL A 196 -15.57 -21.87 -1.15
N LEU A 197 -16.90 -21.86 -1.29
CA LEU A 197 -17.82 -21.92 -0.14
C LEU A 197 -17.81 -23.30 0.52
N ALA A 198 -17.69 -24.37 -0.25
CA ALA A 198 -17.61 -25.74 0.25
C ALA A 198 -16.23 -26.03 0.90
N ASP A 199 -15.15 -25.44 0.38
CA ASP A 199 -13.79 -25.56 0.89
C ASP A 199 -13.08 -24.20 0.96
N ARG A 200 -13.03 -23.63 2.18
CA ARG A 200 -12.41 -22.32 2.42
C ARG A 200 -10.89 -22.34 2.33
N SER A 201 -10.25 -23.51 2.20
CA SER A 201 -8.81 -23.57 1.92
C SER A 201 -8.47 -23.01 0.53
N LEU A 202 -9.42 -23.03 -0.40
CA LEU A 202 -9.29 -22.50 -1.77
C LEU A 202 -9.29 -20.97 -1.84
N VAL A 203 -9.54 -20.26 -0.74
CA VAL A 203 -9.52 -18.78 -0.74
C VAL A 203 -8.16 -18.24 -1.14
N ALA A 204 -7.06 -18.88 -0.70
CA ALA A 204 -5.71 -18.46 -1.09
C ALA A 204 -5.53 -18.60 -2.61
N ASP A 205 -5.93 -19.73 -3.19
CA ASP A 205 -5.82 -19.97 -4.63
C ASP A 205 -6.70 -19.01 -5.45
N ALA A 206 -7.88 -18.65 -4.96
CA ALA A 206 -8.74 -17.66 -5.60
C ALA A 206 -8.10 -16.26 -5.64
N VAL A 207 -7.41 -15.86 -4.56
CA VAL A 207 -6.67 -14.59 -4.53
C VAL A 207 -5.47 -14.63 -5.49
N GLU A 208 -4.71 -15.72 -5.51
CA GLU A 208 -3.58 -15.88 -6.44
C GLU A 208 -4.05 -15.87 -7.90
N GLU A 209 -5.18 -16.51 -8.20
CA GLU A 209 -5.75 -16.51 -9.55
C GLU A 209 -6.25 -15.11 -9.96
N ALA A 210 -6.88 -14.37 -9.05
CA ALA A 210 -7.27 -12.98 -9.27
C ALA A 210 -6.05 -12.09 -9.57
N LEU A 211 -4.96 -12.24 -8.79
CA LEU A 211 -3.69 -11.56 -9.04
C LEU A 211 -3.09 -11.91 -10.42
N ARG A 212 -3.28 -13.15 -10.89
CA ARG A 212 -2.79 -13.59 -12.20
C ARG A 212 -3.58 -13.00 -13.37
N ILE A 213 -4.91 -12.93 -13.25
CA ILE A 213 -5.79 -12.48 -14.36
C ILE A 213 -5.96 -10.97 -14.40
N GLU A 214 -6.01 -10.31 -13.24
CA GLU A 214 -6.27 -8.88 -13.12
C GLU A 214 -5.38 -8.28 -12.01
N PRO A 215 -4.06 -8.16 -12.26
CA PRO A 215 -3.12 -7.61 -11.28
C PRO A 215 -3.42 -6.13 -11.04
N ALA A 216 -3.65 -5.77 -9.77
CA ALA A 216 -3.91 -4.38 -9.38
C ALA A 216 -2.69 -3.46 -9.61
N ALA A 217 -1.47 -4.01 -9.63
CA ALA A 217 -0.25 -3.34 -10.06
C ALA A 217 0.27 -4.03 -11.33
N SER A 218 0.10 -3.39 -12.48
CA SER A 218 0.41 -3.97 -13.80
C SER A 218 1.67 -3.41 -14.45
N LEU A 219 2.22 -2.31 -13.92
CA LEU A 219 3.40 -1.63 -14.45
C LEU A 219 4.37 -1.27 -13.33
N ILE A 220 5.66 -1.44 -13.61
CA ILE A 220 6.74 -1.08 -12.71
C ILE A 220 7.86 -0.44 -13.55
N ASP A 221 8.28 0.78 -13.18
CA ASP A 221 9.30 1.52 -13.92
C ASP A 221 10.71 0.98 -13.72
N ARG A 222 11.50 0.99 -14.79
CA ARG A 222 12.93 0.66 -14.77
C ARG A 222 13.68 1.48 -15.80
N TYR A 223 14.93 1.76 -15.48
CA TYR A 223 15.82 2.53 -16.32
C TYR A 223 17.02 1.68 -16.71
N ALA A 224 17.29 1.60 -18.02
CA ALA A 224 18.48 0.93 -18.52
C ALA A 224 19.72 1.78 -18.20
N THR A 225 20.71 1.20 -17.54
CA THR A 225 21.98 1.88 -17.19
C THR A 225 23.00 1.85 -18.34
N ARG A 226 22.71 1.07 -19.38
CA ARG A 226 23.51 0.84 -20.59
C ARG A 226 22.59 0.31 -21.69
N ASP A 227 23.07 0.34 -22.93
CA ASP A 227 22.36 -0.27 -24.05
C ASP A 227 22.19 -1.80 -23.84
N VAL A 228 21.01 -2.32 -24.19
CA VAL A 228 20.58 -3.73 -24.05
C VAL A 228 19.91 -4.26 -25.31
#